data_AF-A0A6A4K0T1-F1
#
_entry.id   AF-A0A6A4K0T1-F1
#
_cell.length_a   1.000
_cell.length_b   1.000
_cell.length_c   1.000
_cell.angle_alpha   90.00
_cell.angle_beta   90.00
_cell.angle_gamma   90.00
#
_symmetry.space_group_name_H-M   'P 1'
#
loop_
_entity.id
_entity.type
_entity.pdbx_description
1 polymer ?
#
loop_
_entity_poly.entity_id
_entity_poly.type
_entity_poly.pdbx_seq_one_letter_code
_entity_poly.pdbx_strand_id
1 'polypeptide(L)'
;MADKRMTMSFKSYIAFDEENLSSSYEDSFSEQLTPKLLHGESIIAEAQNVLMFANTSERTKGKSGLLFVTNFKLSFISADETPREEVSFEDTLQLGKNDVSLSNVDGLYLYGSDRKKKLVPDKNFSEKDVKGLYVVCKNMRMLSFSFKFSPKGHGKNLTNTLLHHAFPKRHQLLFAYDFREEIIGMKSQTNMFREPGDWGVEMARTGCRGWKLSSINFNFDISNTLPKWLVVPDVYDAKLKTASLHFNGGRPPLWCWSSPTGCSLVRMADLMPTVTDRSQENIMLEYVRTSHPKHSQPIIIDLTKDMPTPKDILWSFNKLRELCMPVCNSVGFVSRLIRSEKCVYSVTGGELEVMASSTMNHVFMKPFDGTNFGTWSYRMKLHLKKNKVLTALNEADAKTKQDEAWKTIDVAARDHIVKSLDDRIIDVIKDQKTACDMFGALERVYAKKGLAAQVSLQKKLRELRYTGGKLSVYLSEFEKTVSDLKECGGKVDDGEVICLILASMPLEYQAVTTTLDVLYDNDTNEISYEFVKNRLLQEFTKLNSASDLKVEETVAFSLRDRRSWNPRN
;
A
#
# COMPACT_ATOMS: atom_id res chain seq x y z
N MET A 1 2.47 11.33 70.62
CA MET A 1 1.21 10.64 70.24
C MET A 1 0.84 11.07 68.83
N ALA A 2 1.00 10.18 67.85
CA ALA A 2 0.37 10.15 66.52
C ALA A 2 1.21 9.16 65.67
N ASP A 3 0.82 7.89 65.63
CA ASP A 3 -0.12 7.26 64.68
C ASP A 3 0.64 6.55 63.54
N LYS A 4 0.98 5.27 63.78
CA LYS A 4 1.50 4.32 62.78
C LYS A 4 0.33 3.42 62.38
N ARG A 5 -0.27 3.66 61.21
CA ARG A 5 -1.19 2.73 60.57
C ARG A 5 -0.44 1.67 59.77
N MET A 6 -0.73 0.42 60.09
CA MET A 6 -0.31 -0.80 59.40
C MET A 6 -0.86 -0.88 57.97
N THR A 7 -0.07 -1.44 57.06
CA THR A 7 -0.61 -2.27 55.95
C THR A 7 0.21 -3.56 55.86
N MET A 8 -0.50 -4.67 55.98
CA MET A 8 0.02 -6.04 55.95
C MET A 8 0.27 -6.47 54.50
N SER A 9 1.48 -6.96 54.19
CA SER A 9 1.78 -7.64 52.93
C SER A 9 1.28 -9.09 52.99
N PHE A 10 0.38 -9.47 52.09
CA PHE A 10 0.06 -10.87 51.85
C PHE A 10 1.13 -11.49 50.93
N LYS A 11 1.84 -12.51 51.44
CA LYS A 11 2.76 -13.36 50.68
C LYS A 11 1.97 -14.52 50.07
N SER A 12 2.04 -14.70 48.76
CA SER A 12 1.60 -15.95 48.11
C SER A 12 2.79 -16.88 47.93
N TYR A 13 2.64 -18.11 48.41
CA TYR A 13 3.60 -19.21 48.38
C TYR A 13 3.29 -20.10 47.17
N ILE A 14 4.07 -20.00 46.10
CA ILE A 14 4.34 -21.12 45.20
C ILE A 14 5.82 -20.98 44.80
N ALA A 15 6.66 -21.85 45.36
CA ALA A 15 8.01 -22.08 44.88
C ALA A 15 7.92 -22.82 43.54
N PHE A 16 8.62 -22.33 42.52
CA PHE A 16 8.88 -23.12 41.33
C PHE A 16 10.21 -23.82 41.56
N ASP A 17 10.15 -25.12 41.83
CA ASP A 17 11.30 -26.00 41.95
C ASP A 17 12.09 -26.02 40.63
N GLU A 18 13.41 -25.89 40.77
CA GLU A 18 14.39 -26.20 39.74
C GLU A 18 14.42 -27.71 39.51
N GLU A 19 13.69 -28.21 38.50
CA GLU A 19 13.91 -29.55 37.97
C GLU A 19 14.05 -29.53 36.44
N ASN A 20 15.30 -29.72 36.00
CA ASN A 20 15.74 -30.36 34.76
C ASN A 20 14.72 -30.46 33.61
N LEU A 21 14.55 -29.39 32.82
CA LEU A 21 14.11 -29.55 31.44
C LEU A 21 15.25 -30.16 30.63
N SER A 22 15.08 -31.43 30.27
CA SER A 22 16.00 -32.17 29.41
C SER A 22 16.23 -31.45 28.08
N SER A 23 17.49 -31.37 27.70
CA SER A 23 18.05 -30.79 26.48
C SER A 23 17.79 -31.63 25.22
N SER A 24 16.53 -32.00 24.93
CA SER A 24 16.20 -32.86 23.78
C SER A 24 15.26 -32.25 22.74
N TYR A 25 14.76 -31.02 22.96
CA TYR A 25 13.85 -30.34 22.04
C TYR A 25 14.50 -29.23 21.20
N GLU A 26 15.82 -29.02 21.27
CA GLU A 26 16.49 -27.96 20.49
C GLU A 26 17.00 -28.41 19.11
N ASP A 27 17.07 -29.71 18.81
CA ASP A 27 17.77 -30.19 17.60
C ASP A 27 16.87 -30.59 16.41
N SER A 28 15.54 -30.50 16.51
CA SER A 28 14.64 -31.03 15.47
C SER A 28 13.61 -30.03 14.89
N PHE A 29 13.68 -28.74 15.22
CA PHE A 29 12.77 -27.70 14.69
C PHE A 29 13.41 -26.76 13.64
N SER A 30 14.57 -27.16 13.13
CA SER A 30 15.39 -26.42 12.17
C SER A 30 15.19 -26.89 10.72
N GLU A 31 13.96 -27.19 10.30
CA GLU A 31 13.58 -27.19 8.88
C GLU A 31 13.54 -25.72 8.37
N GLN A 32 14.76 -25.19 8.24
CA GLN A 32 15.29 -24.03 7.51
C GLN A 32 14.34 -22.90 7.13
N LEU A 33 14.00 -22.06 8.12
CA LEU A 33 13.58 -20.66 7.91
C LEU A 33 14.72 -19.85 7.26
N THR A 34 14.85 -19.96 5.93
CA THR A 34 15.86 -19.26 5.14
C THR A 34 15.20 -18.28 4.17
N PRO A 35 15.83 -17.11 3.90
CA PRO A 35 15.28 -16.16 2.96
C PRO A 35 15.32 -16.72 1.55
N LYS A 36 14.27 -16.44 0.76
CA LYS A 36 14.31 -16.68 -0.68
C LYS A 36 15.37 -15.77 -1.30
N LEU A 37 16.38 -16.38 -1.91
CA LEU A 37 17.52 -15.69 -2.54
C LEU A 37 17.32 -15.65 -4.06
N LEU A 38 17.58 -14.49 -4.66
CA LEU A 38 17.67 -14.33 -6.10
C LEU A 38 18.97 -14.96 -6.64
N HIS A 39 19.05 -15.20 -7.95
CA HIS A 39 20.29 -15.71 -8.54
C HIS A 39 21.42 -14.66 -8.47
N GLY A 40 22.52 -15.02 -7.78
CA GLY A 40 23.61 -14.10 -7.43
C GLY A 40 23.48 -13.44 -6.06
N GLU A 41 22.36 -13.67 -5.35
CA GLU A 41 22.17 -13.22 -3.98
C GLU A 41 22.80 -14.20 -2.98
N SER A 42 23.53 -13.68 -1.99
CA SER A 42 24.20 -14.46 -0.95
C SER A 42 23.97 -13.88 0.43
N ILE A 43 23.74 -14.74 1.42
CA ILE A 43 23.66 -14.35 2.84
C ILE A 43 25.04 -13.92 3.34
N ILE A 44 25.11 -12.76 3.98
CA ILE A 44 26.35 -12.18 4.52
C ILE A 44 26.36 -12.24 6.05
N ALA A 45 25.22 -11.97 6.69
CA ALA A 45 25.08 -12.03 8.14
C ALA A 45 23.68 -12.50 8.56
N GLU A 46 23.63 -13.13 9.73
CA GLU A 46 22.43 -13.64 10.37
C GLU A 46 22.40 -13.24 11.86
N ALA A 47 21.22 -12.89 12.35
CA ALA A 47 20.94 -12.78 13.78
C ALA A 47 19.71 -13.62 14.14
N GLN A 48 19.86 -14.44 15.17
CA GLN A 48 18.82 -15.33 15.68
C GLN A 48 18.08 -14.67 16.85
N ASN A 49 16.88 -15.17 17.14
CA ASN A 49 16.04 -14.72 18.26
C ASN A 49 15.85 -13.18 18.30
N VAL A 50 15.65 -12.59 17.12
CA VAL A 50 15.44 -11.15 16.96
C VAL A 50 13.95 -10.84 17.10
N LEU A 51 13.62 -9.79 17.87
CA LEU A 51 12.26 -9.30 17.98
C LEU A 51 12.00 -8.15 17.02
N MET A 52 11.03 -8.29 16.12
CA MET A 52 10.52 -7.20 15.28
C MET A 52 9.25 -6.60 15.92
N PHE A 53 9.19 -5.28 16.06
CA PHE A 53 8.03 -4.58 16.61
C PHE A 53 7.20 -3.91 15.52
N ALA A 54 5.88 -3.91 15.70
CA ALA A 54 4.98 -3.11 14.86
C ALA A 54 5.22 -1.61 15.09
N ASN A 55 4.97 -0.79 14.05
CA ASN A 55 5.11 0.67 14.11
C ASN A 55 3.99 1.39 14.86
N THR A 56 3.08 0.64 15.51
CA THR A 56 1.99 1.19 16.31
C THR A 56 2.48 1.61 17.70
N SER A 57 1.71 2.47 18.38
CA SER A 57 2.03 3.03 19.71
C SER A 57 2.25 1.97 20.79
N GLU A 58 1.71 0.76 20.61
CA GLU A 58 1.87 -0.38 21.52
C GLU A 58 3.08 -1.22 21.12
N ARG A 59 4.27 -0.86 21.62
CA ARG A 59 5.51 -1.64 21.46
C ARG A 59 5.60 -2.85 22.40
N THR A 60 4.48 -3.29 22.95
CA THR A 60 4.43 -4.32 24.01
C THR A 60 4.44 -5.74 23.45
N LYS A 61 4.14 -5.94 22.16
CA LYS A 61 4.20 -7.24 21.47
C LYS A 61 5.15 -7.18 20.27
N GLY A 62 6.28 -7.87 20.38
CA GLY A 62 7.24 -8.08 19.29
C GLY A 62 7.13 -9.50 18.73
N LYS A 63 7.28 -9.65 17.42
CA LYS A 63 7.35 -10.95 16.74
C LYS A 63 8.78 -11.49 16.79
N SER A 64 8.97 -12.73 17.25
CA SER A 64 10.28 -13.38 17.24
C SER A 64 10.58 -13.99 15.88
N GLY A 65 11.84 -13.91 15.44
CA GLY A 65 12.26 -14.44 14.15
C GLY A 65 13.76 -14.34 13.90
N LEU A 66 14.13 -14.68 12.67
CA LEU A 66 15.49 -14.61 12.13
C LEU A 66 15.64 -13.35 11.29
N LEU A 67 16.77 -12.66 11.43
CA LEU A 67 17.10 -11.49 10.65
C LEU A 67 18.34 -11.76 9.80
N PHE A 68 18.22 -11.60 8.49
CA PHE A 68 19.29 -11.84 7.52
C PHE A 68 19.67 -10.55 6.80
N VAL A 69 20.96 -10.38 6.54
CA VAL A 69 21.50 -9.40 5.61
C VAL A 69 22.17 -10.15 4.47
N THR A 70 21.70 -9.92 3.25
CA THR A 70 22.31 -10.44 2.02
C THR A 70 23.09 -9.32 1.31
N ASN A 71 23.68 -9.59 0.15
CA ASN A 71 24.23 -8.55 -0.72
C ASN A 71 23.13 -7.70 -1.41
N PHE A 72 21.85 -8.05 -1.28
CA PHE A 72 20.72 -7.37 -1.92
C PHE A 72 19.71 -6.76 -0.95
N LYS A 73 19.37 -7.45 0.15
CA LYS A 73 18.29 -7.06 1.07
C LYS A 73 18.58 -7.41 2.54
N LEU A 74 17.84 -6.74 3.41
CA LEU A 74 17.55 -7.15 4.78
C LEU A 74 16.25 -7.96 4.75
N SER A 75 16.23 -9.15 5.35
CA SER A 75 15.04 -10.02 5.39
C SER A 75 14.77 -10.47 6.83
N PHE A 76 13.51 -10.33 7.27
CA PHE A 76 13.06 -10.81 8.58
C PHE A 76 11.99 -11.88 8.41
N ILE A 77 12.25 -13.07 8.96
CA ILE A 77 11.40 -14.26 8.82
C ILE A 77 10.96 -14.71 10.21
N SER A 78 9.67 -14.99 10.37
CA SER A 78 9.07 -15.45 11.63
C SER A 78 8.22 -16.69 11.38
N ALA A 79 8.12 -17.58 12.36
CA ALA A 79 7.33 -18.82 12.26
C ALA A 79 5.82 -18.54 12.02
N ASP A 80 5.32 -17.38 12.47
CA ASP A 80 3.93 -16.97 12.30
C ASP A 80 3.62 -16.38 10.91
N GLU A 81 4.58 -16.34 9.98
CA GLU A 81 4.32 -15.87 8.62
C GLU A 81 3.58 -16.93 7.82
N THR A 82 2.31 -16.64 7.51
CA THR A 82 1.54 -17.43 6.54
C THR A 82 2.30 -17.53 5.22
N PRO A 83 2.45 -18.73 4.62
CA PRO A 83 2.96 -18.87 3.27
C PRO A 83 2.22 -17.92 2.35
N ARG A 84 2.95 -17.22 1.47
CA ARG A 84 2.38 -16.24 0.53
C ARG A 84 1.15 -16.84 -0.15
N GLU A 85 -0.02 -16.22 -0.01
CA GLU A 85 -0.96 -16.20 -1.13
C GLU A 85 -0.19 -15.47 -2.25
N GLU A 86 -0.07 -16.11 -3.40
CA GLU A 86 0.58 -15.55 -4.59
C GLU A 86 -0.07 -14.21 -4.92
N VAL A 87 0.46 -13.12 -4.37
CA VAL A 87 0.08 -11.78 -4.79
C VAL A 87 0.56 -11.67 -6.22
N SER A 88 -0.43 -11.46 -7.09
CA SER A 88 -0.40 -11.41 -8.54
C SER A 88 0.93 -10.97 -9.16
N PHE A 89 1.29 -11.68 -10.24
CA PHE A 89 2.16 -11.29 -11.36
C PHE A 89 2.64 -9.83 -11.33
N GLU A 90 3.97 -9.65 -11.30
CA GLU A 90 4.76 -8.40 -11.41
C GLU A 90 5.54 -7.90 -10.17
N ASP A 91 5.82 -8.72 -9.16
CA ASP A 91 6.90 -8.45 -8.20
C ASP A 91 8.23 -9.08 -8.66
N THR A 92 8.88 -8.51 -9.68
CA THR A 92 10.15 -9.01 -10.25
C THR A 92 11.25 -9.22 -9.20
N LEU A 93 11.23 -8.44 -8.11
CA LEU A 93 12.25 -8.51 -7.04
C LEU A 93 11.90 -9.50 -5.92
N GLN A 94 10.71 -10.12 -5.96
CA GLN A 94 10.23 -11.12 -5.00
C GLN A 94 10.41 -10.75 -3.51
N LEU A 95 10.39 -9.46 -3.15
CA LEU A 95 10.60 -9.00 -1.79
C LEU A 95 9.42 -9.40 -0.88
N GLY A 96 9.71 -10.01 0.27
CA GLY A 96 8.72 -10.32 1.30
C GLY A 96 8.19 -9.06 2.02
N LYS A 97 7.12 -9.24 2.81
CA LYS A 97 6.50 -8.16 3.58
C LYS A 97 7.50 -7.39 4.45
N ASN A 98 8.42 -8.11 5.09
CA ASN A 98 9.44 -7.52 5.96
C ASN A 98 10.80 -7.38 5.26
N ASP A 99 10.90 -7.68 3.97
CA ASP A 99 12.13 -7.50 3.22
C ASP A 99 12.33 -6.02 2.87
N VAL A 100 13.58 -5.58 2.94
CA VAL A 100 14.01 -4.24 2.56
C VAL A 100 15.25 -4.37 1.69
N SER A 101 15.15 -4.02 0.41
CA SER A 101 16.34 -3.88 -0.44
C SER A 101 17.33 -2.93 0.21
N LEU A 102 18.61 -3.27 0.21
CA LEU A 102 19.67 -2.46 0.79
C LEU A 102 19.74 -1.06 0.19
N SER A 103 19.42 -0.92 -1.10
CA SER A 103 19.35 0.40 -1.77
C SER A 103 18.22 1.29 -1.25
N ASN A 104 17.20 0.71 -0.60
CA ASN A 104 16.10 1.43 0.02
C ASN A 104 16.40 1.82 1.48
N VAL A 105 17.50 1.37 2.07
CA VAL A 105 17.92 1.82 3.41
C VAL A 105 18.42 3.26 3.32
N ASP A 106 17.85 4.13 4.15
CA ASP A 106 18.17 5.56 4.24
C ASP A 106 19.00 5.88 5.49
N GLY A 107 18.72 5.21 6.60
CA GLY A 107 19.45 5.42 7.84
C GLY A 107 19.27 4.30 8.86
N LEU A 108 20.32 4.09 9.66
CA LEU A 108 20.33 3.11 10.75
C LEU A 108 20.48 3.84 12.09
N TYR A 109 19.69 3.45 13.10
CA TYR A 109 19.73 4.06 14.42
C TYR A 109 19.73 3.00 15.51
N LEU A 110 20.67 3.09 16.45
CA LEU A 110 20.69 2.25 17.64
C LEU A 110 19.77 2.81 18.73
N TYR A 111 19.17 1.93 19.53
CA TYR A 111 18.57 2.29 20.80
C TYR A 111 19.06 1.39 21.93
N GLY A 112 19.39 2.02 23.07
CA GLY A 112 19.98 1.34 24.23
C GLY A 112 19.83 2.09 25.56
N SER A 113 19.63 3.41 25.52
CA SER A 113 19.32 4.30 26.64
C SER A 113 18.78 5.63 26.11
N ASP A 114 17.56 6.05 26.49
CA ASP A 114 16.82 7.34 26.29
C ASP A 114 16.95 8.20 25.01
N ARG A 115 17.92 7.96 24.13
CA ARG A 115 18.15 8.67 22.87
C ARG A 115 18.51 7.69 21.77
N LYS A 116 17.93 7.91 20.59
CA LYS A 116 18.26 7.19 19.35
C LYS A 116 19.56 7.75 18.78
N LYS A 117 20.57 6.91 18.54
CA LYS A 117 21.86 7.32 17.97
C LYS A 117 21.93 6.92 16.50
N LYS A 118 22.04 7.89 15.59
CA LYS A 118 22.25 7.63 14.16
C LYS A 118 23.63 7.01 13.93
N LEU A 119 23.68 5.93 13.17
CA LEU A 119 24.93 5.32 12.73
C LEU A 119 25.44 5.99 11.45
N VAL A 120 26.75 6.06 11.34
CA VAL A 120 27.46 6.58 10.16
C VAL A 120 28.44 5.51 9.73
N PRO A 121 28.56 5.20 8.43
CA PRO A 121 29.57 4.27 7.92
C PRO A 121 30.97 4.60 8.44
N ASP A 122 31.81 3.57 8.61
CA ASP A 122 33.19 3.66 9.10
C ASP A 122 33.39 4.15 10.56
N LYS A 123 32.31 4.44 11.31
CA LYS A 123 32.40 4.76 12.75
C LYS A 123 32.13 3.52 13.61
N ASN A 124 33.08 3.19 14.47
CA ASN A 124 32.93 2.11 15.44
C ASN A 124 31.86 2.46 16.51
N PHE A 125 31.07 1.47 16.89
CA PHE A 125 30.16 1.53 18.04
C PHE A 125 30.36 0.32 18.95
N SER A 126 30.03 0.48 20.24
CA SER A 126 30.21 -0.56 21.24
C SER A 126 29.10 -1.60 21.13
N GLU A 127 29.43 -2.86 21.40
CA GLU A 127 28.43 -3.93 21.46
C GLU A 127 27.37 -3.69 22.54
N LYS A 128 27.78 -3.05 23.65
CA LYS A 128 26.87 -2.68 24.75
C LYS A 128 25.78 -1.69 24.32
N ASP A 129 25.99 -0.99 23.19
CA ASP A 129 25.04 -0.01 22.66
C ASP A 129 23.94 -0.66 21.79
N VAL A 130 24.08 -1.95 21.44
CA VAL A 130 23.24 -2.63 20.44
C VAL A 130 22.12 -3.44 21.12
N LYS A 131 21.22 -2.78 21.85
CA LYS A 131 20.01 -3.44 22.38
C LYS A 131 18.91 -3.58 21.32
N GLY A 132 18.95 -2.72 20.31
CA GLY A 132 18.09 -2.78 19.14
C GLY A 132 18.44 -1.76 18.06
N LEU A 133 17.80 -1.92 16.92
CA LEU A 133 18.10 -1.25 15.66
C LEU A 133 16.81 -0.75 15.02
N TYR A 134 16.78 0.52 14.64
CA TYR A 134 15.80 1.06 13.70
C TYR A 134 16.41 1.14 12.30
N VAL A 135 15.70 0.57 11.33
CA VAL A 135 16.01 0.69 9.91
C VAL A 135 15.02 1.66 9.28
N VAL A 136 15.51 2.82 8.89
CA VAL A 136 14.74 3.86 8.21
C VAL A 136 14.92 3.70 6.71
N CYS A 137 13.82 3.65 5.97
CA CYS A 137 13.80 3.39 4.54
C CYS A 137 13.42 4.65 3.73
N LYS A 138 13.87 4.74 2.47
CA LYS A 138 13.57 5.85 1.56
C LYS A 138 12.08 5.90 1.20
N ASN A 139 11.38 4.77 1.23
CA ASN A 139 9.93 4.67 1.05
C ASN A 139 9.11 4.95 2.33
N MET A 140 9.65 5.71 3.29
CA MET A 140 8.98 6.12 4.54
C MET A 140 8.65 4.99 5.52
N ARG A 141 9.10 3.76 5.25
CA ARG A 141 8.97 2.65 6.20
C ARG A 141 10.06 2.74 7.27
N MET A 142 9.67 2.45 8.51
CA MET A 142 10.59 2.20 9.63
C MET A 142 10.42 0.75 10.07
N LEU A 143 11.51 0.02 10.29
CA LEU A 143 11.49 -1.29 10.94
C LEU A 143 12.23 -1.20 12.27
N SER A 144 11.71 -1.84 13.31
CA SER A 144 12.26 -1.81 14.66
C SER A 144 12.60 -3.21 15.11
N PHE A 145 13.88 -3.47 15.38
CA PHE A 145 14.40 -4.75 15.82
C PHE A 145 15.02 -4.65 17.21
N SER A 146 14.82 -5.66 18.07
CA SER A 146 15.57 -5.82 19.32
C SER A 146 16.37 -7.10 19.32
N PHE A 147 17.59 -7.00 19.83
CA PHE A 147 18.52 -8.12 20.00
C PHE A 147 18.55 -8.62 21.45
N LYS A 148 17.52 -8.32 22.27
CA LYS A 148 17.48 -8.66 23.70
C LYS A 148 17.67 -10.17 23.96
N PHE A 149 17.14 -11.01 23.06
CA PHE A 149 17.18 -12.47 23.15
C PHE A 149 18.16 -13.09 22.13
N SER A 150 18.85 -12.26 21.34
CA SER A 150 19.85 -12.73 20.39
C SER A 150 21.15 -13.11 21.10
N PRO A 151 21.92 -14.08 20.57
CA PRO A 151 23.23 -14.40 21.13
C PRO A 151 24.18 -13.20 21.07
N LYS A 152 25.13 -13.14 22.01
CA LYS A 152 26.14 -12.06 22.09
C LYS A 152 26.90 -11.96 20.77
N GLY A 153 27.20 -10.74 20.33
CA GLY A 153 27.86 -10.46 19.06
C GLY A 153 26.95 -10.36 17.84
N HIS A 154 25.81 -11.07 17.79
CA HIS A 154 24.97 -11.14 16.59
C HIS A 154 24.42 -9.77 16.17
N GLY A 155 23.84 -9.02 17.12
CA GLY A 155 23.30 -7.69 16.84
C GLY A 155 24.35 -6.72 16.29
N LYS A 156 25.56 -6.74 16.86
CA LYS A 156 26.68 -5.90 16.39
C LYS A 156 27.16 -6.33 15.01
N ASN A 157 27.37 -7.63 14.79
CA ASN A 157 27.82 -8.16 13.51
C ASN A 157 26.82 -7.83 12.38
N LEU A 158 25.53 -8.10 12.62
CA LEU A 158 24.48 -7.80 11.65
C LEU A 158 24.37 -6.31 11.37
N THR A 159 24.41 -5.47 12.40
CA THR A 159 24.33 -4.00 12.24
C THR A 159 25.53 -3.45 11.46
N ASN A 160 26.75 -3.94 11.74
CA ASN A 160 27.96 -3.56 11.00
C ASN A 160 27.88 -3.99 9.54
N THR A 161 27.44 -5.23 9.29
CA THR A 161 27.26 -5.77 7.94
C THR A 161 26.24 -4.95 7.16
N LEU A 162 25.08 -4.67 7.76
CA LEU A 162 24.04 -3.85 7.15
C LEU A 162 24.56 -2.44 6.83
N LEU A 163 25.31 -1.81 7.75
CA LEU A 163 25.89 -0.49 7.54
C LEU A 163 26.94 -0.47 6.41
N HIS A 164 27.68 -1.56 6.21
CA HIS A 164 28.65 -1.67 5.12
C HIS A 164 27.97 -1.87 3.76
N HIS A 165 26.99 -2.77 3.67
CA HIS A 165 26.37 -3.16 2.41
C HIS A 165 25.23 -2.23 1.97
N ALA A 166 24.55 -1.53 2.89
CA ALA A 166 23.51 -0.56 2.55
C ALA A 166 24.05 0.76 1.98
N PHE A 167 25.32 1.09 2.25
CA PHE A 167 25.93 2.36 1.85
C PHE A 167 27.25 2.14 1.07
N PRO A 168 27.20 1.49 -0.11
CA PRO A 168 28.39 1.16 -0.88
C PRO A 168 29.10 2.43 -1.38
N LYS A 169 30.44 2.46 -1.28
CA LYS A 169 31.28 3.58 -1.75
C LYS A 169 31.50 3.61 -3.27
N ARG A 170 31.19 2.51 -3.97
CA ARG A 170 31.40 2.34 -5.41
C ARG A 170 30.18 1.67 -6.03
N HIS A 171 29.82 2.07 -7.24
CA HIS A 171 28.62 1.52 -7.91
C HIS A 171 28.76 0.03 -8.25
N GLN A 172 29.97 -0.49 -8.47
CA GLN A 172 30.21 -1.91 -8.75
C GLN A 172 29.82 -2.82 -7.57
N LEU A 173 29.69 -2.26 -6.36
CA LEU A 173 29.25 -3.00 -5.17
C LEU A 173 27.73 -3.05 -5.05
N LEU A 174 26.98 -2.46 -5.98
CA LEU A 174 25.53 -2.59 -6.04
C LEU A 174 25.19 -3.99 -6.55
N PHE A 175 24.18 -4.62 -5.94
CA PHE A 175 23.68 -5.92 -6.34
C PHE A 175 23.33 -6.05 -7.83
N ALA A 176 23.03 -4.94 -8.51
CA ALA A 176 22.79 -4.92 -9.96
C ALA A 176 23.93 -5.52 -10.79
N TYR A 177 25.17 -5.54 -10.30
CA TYR A 177 26.32 -6.17 -10.99
C TYR A 177 26.44 -7.68 -10.70
N ASP A 178 25.84 -8.16 -9.60
CA ASP A 178 25.83 -9.55 -9.18
C ASP A 178 24.56 -10.29 -9.61
N PHE A 179 23.50 -9.56 -9.97
CA PHE A 179 22.21 -10.12 -10.38
C PHE A 179 22.34 -10.89 -11.70
N ARG A 180 21.98 -12.18 -11.67
CA ARG A 180 22.20 -13.12 -12.78
C ARG A 180 20.94 -13.82 -13.28
N GLU A 181 19.75 -13.40 -12.84
CA GLU A 181 18.54 -14.03 -13.35
C GLU A 181 18.39 -13.77 -14.84
N GLU A 182 18.24 -14.83 -15.62
CA GLU A 182 17.86 -14.70 -17.01
C GLU A 182 16.43 -14.15 -17.05
N ILE A 183 16.29 -12.93 -17.56
CA ILE A 183 14.98 -12.34 -17.81
C ILE A 183 14.40 -13.02 -19.07
N ILE A 184 14.02 -14.29 -18.95
CA ILE A 184 13.41 -15.06 -20.04
C ILE A 184 11.96 -14.61 -20.15
N GLY A 185 11.59 -14.03 -21.30
CA GLY A 185 10.19 -13.73 -21.62
C GLY A 185 9.68 -12.34 -21.23
N MET A 186 10.42 -11.50 -20.50
CA MET A 186 10.12 -10.06 -20.53
C MET A 186 10.69 -9.48 -21.81
N LYS A 187 9.89 -9.49 -22.89
CA LYS A 187 10.03 -8.41 -23.86
C LYS A 187 9.74 -7.15 -23.08
N SER A 188 10.76 -6.36 -22.75
CA SER A 188 10.56 -4.99 -22.29
C SER A 188 9.65 -4.32 -23.31
N GLN A 189 8.36 -4.19 -23.01
CA GLN A 189 7.45 -3.38 -23.83
C GLN A 189 7.92 -1.92 -23.84
N THR A 190 8.71 -1.54 -22.83
CA THR A 190 9.36 -0.25 -22.72
C THR A 190 10.45 -0.11 -23.78
N ASN A 191 10.15 0.68 -24.80
CA ASN A 191 11.12 1.13 -25.78
C ASN A 191 12.14 2.06 -25.09
N MET A 192 13.43 1.75 -25.25
CA MET A 192 14.52 2.51 -24.62
C MET A 192 15.04 3.66 -25.50
N PHE A 193 14.51 3.81 -26.72
CA PHE A 193 14.84 4.90 -27.65
C PHE A 193 16.35 5.04 -27.91
N ARG A 194 17.04 3.90 -27.99
CA ARG A 194 18.51 3.86 -28.15
C ARG A 194 18.91 3.82 -29.61
N GLU A 195 18.06 3.25 -30.45
CA GLU A 195 18.33 3.04 -31.87
C GLU A 195 17.45 3.96 -32.74
N PRO A 196 17.89 4.30 -33.96
CA PRO A 196 17.12 5.19 -34.83
C PRO A 196 15.76 4.60 -35.23
N GLY A 197 15.65 3.27 -35.31
CA GLY A 197 14.40 2.57 -35.58
C GLY A 197 13.33 2.81 -34.51
N ASP A 198 13.74 2.88 -33.24
CA ASP A 198 12.85 3.16 -32.11
C ASP A 198 12.16 4.51 -32.27
N TRP A 199 12.95 5.53 -32.64
CA TRP A 199 12.45 6.88 -32.90
C TRP A 199 11.58 6.93 -34.14
N GLY A 200 11.95 6.22 -35.21
CA GLY A 200 11.14 6.16 -36.43
C GLY A 200 9.73 5.63 -36.18
N VAL A 201 9.60 4.56 -35.38
CA VAL A 201 8.30 4.01 -34.99
C VAL A 201 7.47 5.02 -34.19
N GLU A 202 8.09 5.71 -33.22
CA GLU A 202 7.39 6.67 -32.38
C GLU A 202 7.00 7.96 -33.11
N MET A 203 7.86 8.44 -34.01
CA MET A 203 7.55 9.56 -34.91
C MET A 203 6.39 9.21 -35.84
N ALA A 204 6.35 7.98 -36.36
CA ALA A 204 5.23 7.50 -37.17
C ALA A 204 3.94 7.39 -36.34
N ARG A 205 4.02 6.82 -35.13
CA ARG A 205 2.89 6.64 -34.20
C ARG A 205 2.23 7.98 -33.84
N THR A 206 3.02 9.02 -33.68
CA THR A 206 2.57 10.37 -33.27
C THR A 206 2.16 11.26 -34.45
N GLY A 207 2.38 10.82 -35.69
CA GLY A 207 2.16 11.65 -36.87
C GLY A 207 3.08 12.87 -36.92
N CYS A 208 4.33 12.71 -36.49
CA CYS A 208 5.32 13.77 -36.37
C CYS A 208 5.59 14.43 -37.75
N ARG A 209 5.46 15.76 -37.83
CA ARG A 209 5.65 16.56 -39.05
C ARG A 209 6.52 17.78 -38.77
N GLY A 210 7.42 18.13 -39.70
CA GLY A 210 8.32 19.29 -39.55
C GLY A 210 9.49 19.04 -38.59
N TRP A 211 9.72 17.78 -38.22
CA TRP A 211 10.83 17.33 -37.38
C TRP A 211 11.57 16.21 -38.09
N LYS A 212 12.85 16.06 -37.77
CA LYS A 212 13.71 15.01 -38.31
C LYS A 212 14.54 14.35 -37.22
N LEU A 213 14.93 13.11 -37.48
CA LEU A 213 15.92 12.41 -36.67
C LEU A 213 17.32 12.83 -37.09
N SER A 214 18.16 13.21 -36.12
CA SER A 214 19.55 13.62 -36.32
C SER A 214 20.50 12.75 -35.49
N SER A 215 21.63 12.39 -36.09
CA SER A 215 22.75 11.67 -35.46
C SER A 215 23.80 12.61 -34.87
N ILE A 216 23.52 13.91 -34.79
CA ILE A 216 24.52 14.92 -34.40
C ILE A 216 25.12 14.70 -33.00
N ASN A 217 24.40 14.00 -32.12
CA ASN A 217 24.84 13.69 -30.77
C ASN A 217 25.29 12.22 -30.61
N PHE A 218 25.58 11.51 -31.70
CA PHE A 218 25.93 10.08 -31.67
C PHE A 218 27.16 9.79 -30.77
N ASN A 219 28.14 10.70 -30.80
CA ASN A 219 29.34 10.66 -29.96
C ASN A 219 29.24 11.55 -28.70
N PHE A 220 28.05 12.07 -28.39
CA PHE A 220 27.79 13.00 -27.29
C PHE A 220 28.51 14.36 -27.42
N ASP A 221 28.84 14.78 -28.64
CA ASP A 221 29.57 16.02 -28.93
C ASP A 221 28.77 17.30 -28.60
N ILE A 222 27.45 17.24 -28.63
CA ILE A 222 26.58 18.37 -28.23
C ILE A 222 26.33 18.33 -26.72
N SER A 223 25.91 17.17 -26.21
CA SER A 223 25.59 17.00 -24.80
C SER A 223 25.74 15.55 -24.37
N ASN A 224 26.48 15.34 -23.28
CA ASN A 224 26.58 14.06 -22.58
C ASN A 224 25.33 13.69 -21.77
N THR A 225 24.35 14.59 -21.66
CA THR A 225 23.08 14.35 -20.95
C THR A 225 21.90 14.06 -21.88
N LEU A 226 22.10 14.16 -23.20
CA LEU A 226 21.12 13.85 -24.22
C LEU A 226 21.37 12.46 -24.83
N PRO A 227 20.35 11.80 -25.41
CA PRO A 227 20.54 10.53 -26.10
C PRO A 227 21.38 10.71 -27.39
N LYS A 228 21.85 9.58 -27.94
CA LYS A 228 22.65 9.56 -29.18
C LYS A 228 21.90 10.12 -30.38
N TRP A 229 20.62 9.76 -30.48
CA TRP A 229 19.72 10.17 -31.55
C TRP A 229 18.75 11.21 -31.03
N LEU A 230 18.61 12.31 -31.76
CA LEU A 230 17.79 13.44 -31.37
C LEU A 230 16.74 13.70 -32.44
N VAL A 231 15.48 13.87 -32.03
CA VAL A 231 14.45 14.40 -32.91
C VAL A 231 14.44 15.92 -32.77
N VAL A 232 14.78 16.60 -33.86
CA VAL A 232 15.07 18.03 -33.92
C VAL A 232 14.17 18.69 -34.96
N PRO A 233 13.93 20.02 -34.90
CA PRO A 233 13.25 20.71 -35.98
C PRO A 233 13.97 20.47 -37.31
N ASP A 234 13.32 20.70 -38.45
CA ASP A 234 13.98 20.53 -39.76
C ASP A 234 15.04 21.63 -40.04
N VAL A 235 16.14 21.55 -39.29
CA VAL A 235 17.29 22.46 -39.28
C VAL A 235 18.57 21.70 -39.58
N TYR A 236 19.50 22.29 -40.33
CA TYR A 236 20.79 21.66 -40.59
C TYR A 236 21.62 21.45 -39.32
N ASP A 237 22.28 20.31 -39.24
CA ASP A 237 23.08 19.89 -38.08
C ASP A 237 24.13 20.95 -37.68
N ALA A 238 24.81 21.57 -38.64
CA ALA A 238 25.78 22.64 -38.35
C ALA A 238 25.16 23.81 -37.57
N LYS A 239 23.96 24.26 -37.96
CA LYS A 239 23.24 25.33 -37.27
C LYS A 239 22.79 24.89 -35.88
N LEU A 240 22.29 23.66 -35.77
CA LEU A 240 21.88 23.09 -34.48
C LEU A 240 23.07 23.01 -33.51
N LYS A 241 24.25 22.60 -33.99
CA LYS A 241 25.48 22.56 -33.18
C LYS A 241 25.86 23.95 -32.69
N THR A 242 25.85 24.96 -33.56
CA THR A 242 26.13 26.35 -33.16
C THR A 242 25.13 26.84 -32.12
N ALA A 243 23.83 26.64 -32.35
CA ALA A 243 22.80 27.07 -31.42
C ALA A 243 22.92 26.35 -30.07
N SER A 244 23.25 25.06 -30.06
CA SER A 244 23.34 24.24 -28.85
C SER A 244 24.32 24.80 -27.81
N LEU A 245 25.41 25.43 -28.25
CA LEU A 245 26.42 26.05 -27.37
C LEU A 245 25.84 27.18 -26.51
N HIS A 246 24.72 27.78 -26.93
CA HIS A 246 24.07 28.85 -26.18
C HIS A 246 23.10 28.34 -25.12
N PHE A 247 22.69 27.07 -25.18
CA PHE A 247 21.75 26.46 -24.25
C PHE A 247 22.47 25.72 -23.13
N ASN A 248 21.93 25.77 -21.91
CA ASN A 248 22.56 25.17 -20.75
C ASN A 248 22.69 23.64 -20.88
N GLY A 249 23.95 23.17 -20.89
CA GLY A 249 24.31 21.78 -21.09
C GLY A 249 24.16 21.28 -22.53
N GLY A 250 24.12 22.18 -23.53
CA GLY A 250 24.00 21.78 -24.94
C GLY A 250 22.61 21.28 -25.30
N ARG A 251 21.55 21.83 -24.68
CA ARG A 251 20.18 21.31 -24.78
C ARG A 251 19.24 22.29 -25.48
N PRO A 252 19.34 22.43 -26.82
CA PRO A 252 18.43 23.26 -27.61
C PRO A 252 17.00 22.68 -27.61
N PRO A 253 16.03 23.33 -28.28
CA PRO A 253 14.70 22.77 -28.49
C PRO A 253 14.72 21.39 -29.16
N LEU A 254 14.25 20.38 -28.41
CA LEU A 254 14.14 18.99 -28.84
C LEU A 254 12.69 18.52 -28.75
N TRP A 255 12.29 17.71 -29.71
CA TRP A 255 10.97 17.11 -29.75
C TRP A 255 10.78 16.09 -28.62
N CYS A 256 9.62 16.12 -27.98
CA CYS A 256 9.17 15.08 -27.05
C CYS A 256 8.04 14.25 -27.64
N TRP A 257 7.07 14.92 -28.25
CA TRP A 257 5.82 14.31 -28.70
C TRP A 257 5.11 15.22 -29.70
N SER A 258 4.32 14.65 -30.61
CA SER A 258 3.41 15.39 -31.49
C SER A 258 2.01 14.79 -31.47
N SER A 259 1.02 15.64 -31.68
CA SER A 259 -0.34 15.25 -32.00
C SER A 259 -0.49 15.07 -33.51
N PRO A 260 -1.33 14.14 -33.99
CA PRO A 260 -1.72 14.07 -35.41
C PRO A 260 -2.29 15.38 -35.96
N THR A 261 -2.79 16.28 -35.09
CA THR A 261 -3.29 17.61 -35.47
C THR A 261 -2.18 18.64 -35.78
N GLY A 262 -0.91 18.30 -35.54
CA GLY A 262 0.26 19.13 -35.84
C GLY A 262 0.86 19.89 -34.66
N CYS A 263 0.25 19.82 -33.47
CA CYS A 263 0.85 20.38 -32.25
C CYS A 263 2.03 19.53 -31.80
N SER A 264 3.09 20.18 -31.30
CA SER A 264 4.30 19.48 -30.82
C SER A 264 4.65 19.95 -29.41
N LEU A 265 4.98 18.99 -28.54
CA LEU A 265 5.58 19.23 -27.23
C LEU A 265 7.09 19.21 -27.39
N VAL A 266 7.74 20.27 -26.92
CA VAL A 266 9.16 20.53 -27.10
C VAL A 266 9.78 20.79 -25.73
N ARG A 267 10.97 20.22 -25.49
CA ARG A 267 11.78 20.49 -24.30
C ARG A 267 13.05 21.23 -24.70
N MET A 268 13.45 22.21 -23.90
CA MET A 268 14.75 22.88 -24.03
C MET A 268 15.28 23.25 -22.65
N ALA A 269 16.58 23.52 -22.56
CA ALA A 269 17.14 24.18 -21.38
C ALA A 269 17.08 25.71 -21.54
N ASP A 270 17.24 26.44 -20.44
CA ASP A 270 17.46 27.89 -20.49
C ASP A 270 18.79 28.22 -21.18
N LEU A 271 18.94 29.46 -21.61
CA LEU A 271 20.22 29.95 -22.12
C LEU A 271 21.30 29.91 -21.03
N MET A 272 22.53 29.72 -21.47
CA MET A 272 23.71 29.86 -20.62
C MET A 272 23.71 31.26 -19.99
N PRO A 273 24.00 31.41 -18.67
CA PRO A 273 23.98 32.71 -18.00
C PRO A 273 24.93 33.75 -18.61
N THR A 274 25.95 33.30 -19.35
CA THR A 274 26.94 34.14 -20.04
C THR A 274 26.47 34.67 -21.39
N VAL A 275 25.36 34.16 -21.93
CA VAL A 275 24.83 34.54 -23.24
C VAL A 275 23.79 35.64 -23.07
N THR A 276 24.09 36.83 -23.61
CA THR A 276 23.15 37.97 -23.65
C THR A 276 22.42 38.07 -24.99
N ASP A 277 23.02 37.57 -26.06
CA ASP A 277 22.41 37.53 -27.40
C ASP A 277 21.44 36.34 -27.55
N ARG A 278 20.16 36.65 -27.71
CA ARG A 278 19.09 35.66 -27.89
C ARG A 278 18.87 35.27 -29.36
N SER A 279 19.72 35.69 -30.29
CA SER A 279 19.56 35.41 -31.72
C SER A 279 19.49 33.91 -32.02
N GLN A 280 20.36 33.10 -31.42
CA GLN A 280 20.34 31.64 -31.63
C GLN A 280 19.06 30.99 -31.08
N GLU A 281 18.54 31.47 -29.94
CA GLU A 281 17.28 31.00 -29.39
C GLU A 281 16.12 31.33 -30.33
N ASN A 282 16.03 32.57 -30.79
CA ASN A 282 14.98 33.03 -31.71
C ASN A 282 15.01 32.25 -33.03
N ILE A 283 16.21 31.96 -33.57
CA ILE A 283 16.37 31.11 -34.75
C ILE A 283 15.80 29.71 -34.49
N MET A 284 16.12 29.10 -33.35
CA MET A 284 15.61 27.77 -33.02
C MET A 284 14.09 27.77 -32.79
N LEU A 285 13.55 28.79 -32.13
CA LEU A 285 12.11 28.94 -31.92
C LEU A 285 11.36 29.17 -33.23
N GLU A 286 11.97 29.84 -34.21
CA GLU A 286 11.42 29.98 -35.57
C GLU A 286 11.34 28.63 -36.30
N TYR A 287 12.35 27.78 -36.14
CA TYR A 287 12.28 26.39 -36.65
C TYR A 287 11.19 25.57 -35.94
N VAL A 288 11.00 25.76 -34.63
CA VAL A 288 9.87 25.14 -33.91
C VAL A 288 8.53 25.66 -34.44
N ARG A 289 8.39 26.97 -34.65
CA ARG A 289 7.18 27.59 -35.20
C ARG A 289 6.83 27.03 -36.58
N THR A 290 7.83 26.90 -37.45
CA THR A 290 7.65 26.38 -38.82
C THR A 290 7.37 24.88 -38.88
N SER A 291 7.66 24.12 -37.81
CA SER A 291 7.23 22.72 -37.72
C SER A 291 5.71 22.56 -37.62
N HIS A 292 5.00 23.58 -37.10
CA HIS A 292 3.54 23.54 -36.98
C HIS A 292 2.87 23.82 -38.33
N PRO A 293 1.86 23.05 -38.78
CA PRO A 293 1.22 23.23 -40.09
C PRO A 293 0.62 24.62 -40.33
N LYS A 294 0.23 25.33 -39.26
CA LYS A 294 -0.30 26.70 -39.31
C LYS A 294 0.73 27.78 -38.93
N HIS A 295 2.00 27.40 -38.75
CA HIS A 295 3.07 28.29 -38.30
C HIS A 295 2.73 29.10 -37.03
N SER A 296 2.00 28.48 -36.11
CA SER A 296 1.53 29.09 -34.88
C SER A 296 2.68 29.35 -33.93
N GLN A 297 2.65 30.50 -33.24
CA GLN A 297 3.72 30.87 -32.31
C GLN A 297 3.84 29.84 -31.17
N PRO A 298 5.06 29.43 -30.81
CA PRO A 298 5.28 28.54 -29.67
C PRO A 298 4.84 29.21 -28.36
N ILE A 299 4.14 28.47 -27.51
CA ILE A 299 3.89 28.86 -26.13
C ILE A 299 5.07 28.37 -25.29
N ILE A 300 5.75 29.29 -24.62
CA ILE A 300 6.93 28.97 -23.81
C ILE A 300 6.52 28.99 -22.34
N ILE A 301 6.79 27.89 -21.64
CA ILE A 301 6.54 27.73 -20.20
C ILE A 301 7.89 27.57 -19.50
N ASP A 302 8.20 28.48 -18.58
CA ASP A 302 9.48 28.51 -17.86
C ASP A 302 9.29 27.85 -16.49
N LEU A 303 9.53 26.55 -16.46
CA LEU A 303 9.38 25.74 -15.24
C LEU A 303 10.34 26.16 -14.12
N THR A 304 11.45 26.85 -14.42
CA THR A 304 12.39 27.34 -13.40
C THR A 304 11.79 28.49 -12.61
N LYS A 305 10.89 29.28 -13.23
CA LYS A 305 10.16 30.37 -12.57
C LYS A 305 8.83 29.89 -11.96
N ASP A 306 8.16 28.97 -12.65
CA ASP A 306 6.78 28.60 -12.32
C ASP A 306 6.69 27.48 -11.27
N MET A 307 7.76 26.70 -11.08
CA MET A 307 7.75 25.49 -10.25
C MET A 307 8.74 25.58 -9.07
N PRO A 308 8.49 24.86 -7.95
CA PRO A 308 9.41 24.80 -6.83
C PRO A 308 10.79 24.26 -7.21
N THR A 309 11.85 24.79 -6.60
CA THR A 309 13.20 24.33 -6.90
C THR A 309 13.41 22.91 -6.36
N PRO A 310 14.41 22.15 -6.88
CA PRO A 310 14.77 20.86 -6.30
C PRO A 310 15.09 20.90 -4.80
N LYS A 311 15.57 22.06 -4.29
CA LYS A 311 15.80 22.26 -2.84
C LYS A 311 14.49 22.34 -2.07
N ASP A 312 13.49 23.03 -2.61
CA ASP A 312 12.16 23.14 -2.01
C ASP A 312 11.45 21.79 -1.99
N ILE A 313 11.55 21.03 -3.08
CA ILE A 313 11.01 19.67 -3.18
C ILE A 313 11.69 18.76 -2.16
N LEU A 314 13.03 18.82 -2.03
CA LEU A 314 13.77 18.04 -1.04
C LEU A 314 13.38 18.42 0.40
N TRP A 315 13.19 19.72 0.67
CA TRP A 315 12.74 20.19 1.97
C TRP A 315 11.33 19.67 2.31
N SER A 316 10.41 19.74 1.35
CA SER A 316 9.05 19.19 1.47
C SER A 316 9.07 17.69 1.75
N PHE A 317 9.85 16.94 0.98
CA PHE A 317 10.03 15.50 1.16
C PHE A 317 10.55 15.18 2.57
N ASN A 318 11.55 15.91 3.05
CA ASN A 318 12.10 15.73 4.39
C ASN A 318 11.06 16.01 5.48
N LYS A 319 10.19 17.01 5.30
CA LYS A 319 9.09 17.30 6.24
C LYS A 319 8.05 16.20 6.24
N LEU A 320 7.63 15.71 5.07
CA LEU A 320 6.72 14.56 4.99
C LEU A 320 7.33 13.33 5.66
N ARG A 321 8.63 13.11 5.45
CA ARG A 321 9.39 12.02 6.06
C ARG A 321 9.40 12.08 7.59
N GLU A 322 9.61 13.25 8.16
CA GLU A 322 9.53 13.47 9.62
C GLU A 322 8.14 13.14 10.20
N LEU A 323 7.07 13.27 9.40
CA LEU A 323 5.70 12.97 9.83
C LEU A 323 5.37 11.48 9.76
N CYS A 324 5.80 10.82 8.69
CA CYS A 324 5.58 9.38 8.52
C CYS A 324 6.43 8.54 9.48
N MET A 325 7.53 9.11 10.00
CA MET A 325 8.47 8.42 10.87
C MET A 325 8.63 9.19 12.18
N PRO A 326 7.77 8.94 13.20
CA PRO A 326 7.91 9.55 14.51
C PRO A 326 9.15 8.98 15.22
N VAL A 327 10.32 9.48 14.82
CA VAL A 327 11.56 9.26 15.56
C VAL A 327 11.48 9.97 16.91
N CYS A 328 10.70 11.06 16.99
CA CYS A 328 10.44 11.88 18.17
C CYS A 328 8.94 11.88 18.54
N ASN A 329 8.65 11.66 19.82
CA ASN A 329 7.35 11.93 20.44
C ASN A 329 6.93 13.38 20.16
N SER A 330 6.03 13.62 19.21
CA SER A 330 5.30 14.89 19.21
C SER A 330 3.90 14.70 18.63
N VAL A 331 2.95 14.96 19.51
CA VAL A 331 1.53 15.17 19.21
C VAL A 331 1.43 16.33 18.23
N GLY A 332 0.80 16.12 17.07
CA GLY A 332 0.63 17.15 16.05
C GLY A 332 0.76 16.63 14.61
N PHE A 333 0.11 15.51 14.30
CA PHE A 333 0.11 14.90 12.96
C PHE A 333 -0.62 15.79 11.94
N VAL A 334 -1.78 16.33 12.31
CA VAL A 334 -2.70 17.05 11.41
C VAL A 334 -2.16 18.42 10.99
N SER A 335 -1.62 19.20 11.93
CA SER A 335 -1.14 20.57 11.65
C SER A 335 0.12 20.63 10.79
N ARG A 336 0.90 19.54 10.74
CA ARG A 336 2.12 19.46 9.93
C ARG A 336 1.87 18.83 8.55
N LEU A 337 0.92 17.90 8.43
CA LEU A 337 0.50 17.32 7.14
C LEU A 337 -0.06 18.40 6.19
N ILE A 338 -0.84 19.34 6.74
CA ILE A 338 -1.37 20.50 6.00
C ILE A 338 -0.24 21.37 5.41
N ARG A 339 0.94 21.43 6.04
CA ARG A 339 2.10 22.18 5.51
C ARG A 339 2.85 21.42 4.41
N SER A 340 2.94 20.08 4.48
CA SER A 340 3.53 19.29 3.40
C SER A 340 2.62 19.22 2.18
N GLU A 341 1.30 19.09 2.38
CA GLU A 341 0.33 19.14 1.28
C GLU A 341 0.39 20.49 0.57
N LYS A 342 0.44 21.63 1.28
CA LYS A 342 0.61 22.95 0.64
C LYS A 342 1.86 23.07 -0.24
N CYS A 343 2.92 22.31 0.06
CA CYS A 343 4.14 22.30 -0.73
C CYS A 343 4.06 21.34 -1.95
N VAL A 344 3.15 20.36 -1.92
CA VAL A 344 2.78 19.55 -3.11
C VAL A 344 1.78 20.30 -3.98
N TYR A 345 0.83 21.04 -3.39
CA TYR A 345 -0.10 21.91 -4.11
C TYR A 345 0.60 23.08 -4.83
N SER A 346 1.74 23.56 -4.33
CA SER A 346 2.58 24.53 -5.06
C SER A 346 3.35 23.94 -6.24
N VAL A 347 3.34 22.61 -6.42
CA VAL A 347 3.94 21.91 -7.58
C VAL A 347 2.97 21.85 -8.77
N THR A 348 1.70 22.22 -8.59
CA THR A 348 0.76 22.44 -9.69
C THR A 348 0.46 23.92 -9.73
N GLY A 349 0.98 24.62 -10.75
CA GLY A 349 0.95 26.08 -10.89
C GLY A 349 -0.33 26.76 -10.38
N GLY A 350 -0.12 27.90 -9.73
CA GLY A 350 -1.16 28.72 -9.13
C GLY A 350 -2.09 29.34 -10.16
N GLU A 351 -3.21 28.68 -10.40
CA GLU A 351 -4.47 29.31 -10.80
C GLU A 351 -5.61 28.60 -10.07
N LEU A 352 -5.68 28.76 -8.75
CA LEU A 352 -6.83 28.35 -7.93
C LEU A 352 -6.92 29.13 -6.61
N GLU A 353 -6.28 30.31 -6.55
CA GLU A 353 -6.19 31.12 -5.31
C GLU A 353 -7.53 31.71 -4.85
N VAL A 354 -8.62 31.53 -5.59
CA VAL A 354 -9.98 31.98 -5.23
C VAL A 354 -10.88 30.86 -4.68
N MET A 355 -10.47 29.59 -4.71
CA MET A 355 -11.31 28.46 -4.26
C MET A 355 -10.85 27.78 -2.96
N ALA A 356 -9.68 28.15 -2.42
CA ALA A 356 -9.06 27.42 -1.29
C ALA A 356 -9.55 27.81 0.13
N SER A 357 -10.63 28.59 0.25
CA SER A 357 -11.29 28.86 1.55
C SER A 357 -12.41 27.85 1.86
N SER A 358 -12.89 27.11 0.85
CA SER A 358 -13.89 26.05 1.05
C SER A 358 -13.46 24.79 0.32
N THR A 359 -13.54 23.66 1.00
CA THR A 359 -13.39 22.28 0.47
C THR A 359 -11.94 21.78 0.32
N MET A 360 -11.51 20.93 1.25
CA MET A 360 -10.74 19.70 1.00
C MET A 360 -10.71 18.90 2.31
N ASN A 361 -11.85 18.27 2.58
CA ASN A 361 -12.01 17.26 3.63
C ASN A 361 -12.66 16.03 2.98
N HIS A 362 -12.16 15.67 1.79
CA HIS A 362 -12.65 14.56 0.98
C HIS A 362 -11.99 13.27 1.46
N VAL A 363 -12.72 12.54 2.29
CA VAL A 363 -12.58 11.09 2.36
C VAL A 363 -12.96 10.58 0.96
N PHE A 364 -12.06 9.91 0.26
CA PHE A 364 -12.38 9.26 -1.03
C PHE A 364 -13.44 8.18 -0.78
N MET A 365 -14.70 8.52 -1.02
CA MET A 365 -15.79 7.58 -1.07
C MET A 365 -15.68 6.83 -2.41
N LYS A 366 -15.58 5.49 -2.37
CA LYS A 366 -15.60 4.65 -3.58
C LYS A 366 -16.83 5.04 -4.43
N PRO A 367 -16.67 5.36 -5.73
CA PRO A 367 -17.78 5.58 -6.63
C PRO A 367 -18.74 4.39 -6.65
N PHE A 368 -20.03 4.65 -6.72
CA PHE A 368 -21.04 3.61 -6.88
C PHE A 368 -20.92 2.99 -8.27
N ASP A 369 -20.72 1.69 -8.32
CA ASP A 369 -20.56 0.90 -9.55
C ASP A 369 -21.78 0.04 -9.86
N GLY A 370 -22.90 0.25 -9.15
CA GLY A 370 -24.13 -0.53 -9.28
C GLY A 370 -24.22 -1.69 -8.29
N THR A 371 -23.15 -1.98 -7.54
CA THR A 371 -23.11 -3.07 -6.56
C THR A 371 -23.12 -2.55 -5.13
N ASN A 372 -23.69 -3.35 -4.21
CA ASN A 372 -23.73 -3.05 -2.78
C ASN A 372 -24.31 -1.64 -2.46
N PHE A 373 -25.49 -1.36 -3.05
CA PHE A 373 -26.18 -0.08 -2.90
C PHE A 373 -26.44 0.29 -1.44
N GLY A 374 -26.74 -0.67 -0.54
CA GLY A 374 -26.94 -0.42 0.88
C GLY A 374 -25.73 0.25 1.54
N THR A 375 -24.54 -0.32 1.35
CA THR A 375 -23.29 0.24 1.89
C THR A 375 -22.96 1.61 1.29
N TRP A 376 -23.14 1.79 -0.02
CA TRP A 376 -22.92 3.10 -0.66
C TRP A 376 -23.93 4.15 -0.18
N SER A 377 -25.21 3.79 -0.11
CA SER A 377 -26.31 4.67 0.33
C SER A 377 -26.05 5.19 1.74
N TYR A 378 -25.59 4.33 2.65
CA TYR A 378 -25.18 4.71 3.99
C TYR A 378 -24.03 5.74 3.97
N ARG A 379 -22.96 5.46 3.22
CA ARG A 379 -21.79 6.36 3.10
C ARG A 379 -22.19 7.72 2.52
N MET A 380 -23.04 7.72 1.50
CA MET A 380 -23.54 8.94 0.88
C MET A 380 -24.39 9.76 1.86
N LYS A 381 -25.35 9.15 2.56
CA LYS A 381 -26.16 9.85 3.57
C LYS A 381 -25.29 10.47 4.68
N LEU A 382 -24.24 9.76 5.11
CA LEU A 382 -23.29 10.30 6.08
C LEU A 382 -22.47 11.47 5.50
N HIS A 383 -22.05 11.39 4.24
CA HIS A 383 -21.34 12.46 3.54
C HIS A 383 -22.21 13.73 3.38
N LEU A 384 -23.47 13.58 2.96
CA LEU A 384 -24.41 14.70 2.87
C LEU A 384 -24.70 15.31 4.25
N LYS A 385 -24.77 14.48 5.31
CA LYS A 385 -24.91 14.96 6.69
C LYS A 385 -23.73 15.81 7.13
N LYS A 386 -22.50 15.35 6.86
CA LYS A 386 -21.26 16.11 7.16
C LYS A 386 -21.25 17.48 6.47
N ASN A 387 -21.68 17.52 5.22
CA ASN A 387 -21.73 18.75 4.42
C ASN A 387 -22.99 19.60 4.68
N LYS A 388 -23.82 19.23 5.68
CA LYS A 388 -25.05 19.95 6.06
C LYS A 388 -26.10 20.07 4.94
N VAL A 389 -26.09 19.15 3.97
CA VAL A 389 -27.01 19.14 2.82
C VAL A 389 -27.98 17.96 2.80
N LEU A 390 -27.97 17.11 3.85
CA LEU A 390 -28.85 15.94 3.95
C LEU A 390 -30.35 16.29 3.89
N THR A 391 -30.74 17.48 4.35
CA THR A 391 -32.13 17.94 4.36
C THR A 391 -32.73 18.04 2.95
N ALA A 392 -31.92 18.17 1.90
CA ALA A 392 -32.38 18.14 0.51
C ALA A 392 -32.99 16.79 0.09
N LEU A 393 -32.72 15.71 0.82
CA LEU A 393 -33.32 14.39 0.55
C LEU A 393 -34.72 14.21 1.14
N ASN A 394 -35.25 15.19 1.89
CA ASN A 394 -36.58 15.10 2.50
C ASN A 394 -37.69 15.45 1.49
N GLU A 395 -38.58 14.49 1.22
CA GLU A 395 -39.69 14.64 0.28
C GLU A 395 -40.67 15.78 0.65
N ALA A 396 -40.87 16.03 1.95
CA ALA A 396 -41.77 17.07 2.41
C ALA A 396 -41.21 18.48 2.12
N ASP A 397 -39.91 18.68 2.36
CA ASP A 397 -39.25 19.97 2.13
C ASP A 397 -39.10 20.25 0.62
N ALA A 398 -38.82 19.23 -0.20
CA ALA A 398 -38.72 19.36 -1.66
C ALA A 398 -40.01 19.85 -2.35
N LYS A 399 -41.17 19.59 -1.73
CA LYS A 399 -42.48 20.00 -2.23
C LYS A 399 -42.98 21.33 -1.65
N THR A 400 -42.55 21.70 -0.44
CA THR A 400 -43.14 22.83 0.32
C THR A 400 -42.21 24.03 0.51
N LYS A 401 -40.88 23.85 0.41
CA LYS A 401 -39.89 24.92 0.59
C LYS A 401 -38.99 24.98 -0.64
N GLN A 402 -39.37 25.81 -1.60
CA GLN A 402 -38.54 26.14 -2.77
C GLN A 402 -38.01 27.57 -2.68
N ASP A 403 -37.64 27.99 -1.48
CA ASP A 403 -36.93 29.25 -1.27
C ASP A 403 -35.48 29.13 -1.77
N GLU A 404 -34.81 30.27 -1.97
CA GLU A 404 -33.44 30.29 -2.51
C GLU A 404 -32.43 29.60 -1.59
N ALA A 405 -32.72 29.57 -0.28
CA ALA A 405 -31.92 28.83 0.69
C ALA A 405 -32.00 27.31 0.43
N TRP A 406 -33.19 26.75 0.22
CA TRP A 406 -33.34 25.32 -0.08
C TRP A 406 -32.75 24.95 -1.43
N LYS A 407 -32.94 25.77 -2.49
CA LYS A 407 -32.36 25.51 -3.81
C LYS A 407 -30.83 25.41 -3.77
N THR A 408 -30.18 26.24 -2.96
CA THR A 408 -28.72 26.19 -2.77
C THR A 408 -28.29 24.86 -2.16
N ILE A 409 -29.05 24.36 -1.18
CA ILE A 409 -28.80 23.07 -0.52
C ILE A 409 -29.06 21.90 -1.48
N ASP A 410 -30.13 21.97 -2.28
CA ASP A 410 -30.48 20.96 -3.28
C ASP A 410 -29.39 20.82 -4.36
N VAL A 411 -28.93 21.93 -4.94
CA VAL A 411 -27.84 21.92 -5.93
C VAL A 411 -26.56 21.29 -5.37
N ALA A 412 -26.19 21.65 -4.13
CA ALA A 412 -25.01 21.08 -3.47
C ALA A 412 -25.17 19.57 -3.19
N ALA A 413 -26.37 19.11 -2.80
CA ALA A 413 -26.63 17.70 -2.62
C ALA A 413 -26.58 16.92 -3.95
N ARG A 414 -27.14 17.48 -5.03
CA ARG A 414 -27.08 16.88 -6.39
C ARG A 414 -25.65 16.72 -6.88
N ASP A 415 -24.81 17.74 -6.69
CA ASP A 415 -23.38 17.70 -7.03
C ASP A 415 -22.65 16.56 -6.31
N HIS A 416 -22.87 16.43 -4.99
CA HIS A 416 -22.28 15.34 -4.22
C HIS A 416 -22.78 13.96 -4.67
N ILE A 417 -24.06 13.82 -5.02
CA ILE A 417 -24.62 12.57 -5.55
C ILE A 417 -23.93 12.23 -6.87
N VAL A 418 -23.91 13.14 -7.85
CA VAL A 418 -23.31 12.87 -9.18
C VAL A 418 -21.83 12.50 -9.06
N LYS A 419 -21.04 13.24 -8.25
CA LYS A 419 -19.60 12.97 -8.06
C LYS A 419 -19.28 11.63 -7.40
N SER A 420 -20.27 10.96 -6.82
CA SER A 420 -20.11 9.69 -6.13
C SER A 420 -20.53 8.47 -6.94
N LEU A 421 -20.89 8.67 -8.20
CA LEU A 421 -21.37 7.63 -9.11
C LEU A 421 -20.34 7.39 -10.20
N ASP A 422 -20.31 6.16 -10.69
CA ASP A 422 -19.69 5.84 -11.97
C ASP A 422 -20.51 6.42 -13.13
N ASP A 423 -19.84 6.88 -14.18
CA ASP A 423 -20.45 7.52 -15.35
C ASP A 423 -21.61 6.71 -15.94
N ARG A 424 -21.52 5.37 -15.89
CA ARG A 424 -22.54 4.45 -16.39
C ARG A 424 -23.88 4.55 -15.66
N ILE A 425 -23.90 5.08 -14.45
CA ILE A 425 -25.10 5.18 -13.60
C ILE A 425 -25.74 6.56 -13.69
N ILE A 426 -25.01 7.57 -14.17
CA ILE A 426 -25.50 8.95 -14.29
C ILE A 426 -26.74 9.02 -15.19
N ASP A 427 -26.81 8.17 -16.21
CA ASP A 427 -27.97 8.06 -17.10
C ASP A 427 -29.29 7.74 -16.38
N VAL A 428 -29.25 7.09 -15.22
CA VAL A 428 -30.44 6.75 -14.41
C VAL A 428 -31.04 7.98 -13.73
N ILE A 429 -30.24 9.01 -13.47
CA ILE A 429 -30.64 10.17 -12.65
C ILE A 429 -30.62 11.51 -13.39
N LYS A 430 -30.10 11.55 -14.63
CA LYS A 430 -29.90 12.80 -15.39
C LYS A 430 -31.18 13.63 -15.61
N ASP A 431 -32.33 12.96 -15.70
CA ASP A 431 -33.63 13.60 -15.95
C ASP A 431 -34.35 14.05 -14.65
N GLN A 432 -33.77 13.76 -13.49
CA GLN A 432 -34.34 14.10 -12.19
C GLN A 432 -33.98 15.54 -11.78
N LYS A 433 -34.95 16.27 -11.24
CA LYS A 433 -34.83 17.72 -11.01
C LYS A 433 -34.29 18.08 -9.62
N THR A 434 -34.52 17.24 -8.62
CA THR A 434 -34.12 17.47 -7.22
C THR A 434 -33.17 16.37 -6.73
N ALA A 435 -32.38 16.67 -5.69
CA ALA A 435 -31.53 15.68 -5.02
C ALA A 435 -32.37 14.51 -4.48
N CYS A 436 -33.55 14.81 -3.96
CA CYS A 436 -34.52 13.82 -3.49
C CYS A 436 -34.94 12.86 -4.61
N ASP A 437 -35.30 13.40 -5.79
CA ASP A 437 -35.70 12.61 -6.96
C ASP A 437 -34.53 11.77 -7.51
N MET A 438 -33.32 12.35 -7.56
CA MET A 438 -32.09 11.65 -7.98
C MET A 438 -31.79 10.47 -7.06
N PHE A 439 -31.82 10.70 -5.74
CA PHE A 439 -31.56 9.66 -4.75
C PHE A 439 -32.66 8.60 -4.76
N GLY A 440 -33.93 9.00 -4.88
CA GLY A 440 -35.08 8.10 -4.98
C GLY A 440 -35.06 7.23 -6.25
N ALA A 441 -34.59 7.77 -7.39
CA ALA A 441 -34.40 6.99 -8.61
C ALA A 441 -33.34 5.89 -8.42
N LEU A 442 -32.21 6.21 -7.78
CA LEU A 442 -31.18 5.22 -7.44
C LEU A 442 -31.71 4.17 -6.45
N GLU A 443 -32.47 4.59 -5.43
CA GLU A 443 -33.11 3.64 -4.51
C GLU A 443 -34.09 2.71 -5.24
N ARG A 444 -34.88 3.19 -6.21
CA ARG A 444 -35.80 2.34 -6.98
C ARG A 444 -35.10 1.31 -7.86
N VAL A 445 -33.98 1.68 -8.48
CA VAL A 445 -33.28 0.82 -9.44
C VAL A 445 -32.33 -0.16 -8.73
N TYR A 446 -31.61 0.31 -7.71
CA TYR A 446 -30.49 -0.43 -7.12
C TYR A 446 -30.71 -0.91 -5.69
N ALA A 447 -31.67 -0.35 -4.95
CA ALA A 447 -32.05 -0.97 -3.70
C ALA A 447 -32.78 -2.27 -4.04
N LYS A 448 -32.16 -3.41 -3.71
CA LYS A 448 -32.80 -4.71 -3.76
C LYS A 448 -33.88 -4.73 -2.67
N LYS A 449 -35.03 -4.13 -2.94
CA LYS A 449 -36.20 -4.11 -2.05
C LYS A 449 -37.29 -4.95 -2.70
N GLY A 450 -38.02 -5.73 -1.89
CA GLY A 450 -39.20 -6.47 -2.34
C GLY A 450 -39.15 -7.98 -2.12
N LEU A 451 -40.32 -8.60 -2.26
CA LEU A 451 -40.56 -10.00 -1.88
C LEU A 451 -39.66 -11.00 -2.64
N ALA A 452 -39.35 -10.76 -3.91
CA ALA A 452 -38.49 -11.65 -4.69
C ALA A 452 -37.03 -11.69 -4.18
N ALA A 453 -36.47 -10.53 -3.80
CA ALA A 453 -35.14 -10.46 -3.21
C ALA A 453 -35.11 -11.12 -1.82
N GLN A 454 -36.17 -10.90 -1.02
CA GLN A 454 -36.34 -11.58 0.27
C GLN A 454 -36.39 -13.10 0.10
N VAL A 455 -37.19 -13.62 -0.84
CA VAL A 455 -37.30 -15.06 -1.12
C VAL A 455 -35.95 -15.63 -1.58
N SER A 456 -35.24 -14.95 -2.47
CA SER A 456 -33.92 -15.40 -2.94
C SER A 456 -32.88 -15.44 -1.82
N LEU A 457 -32.84 -14.42 -0.94
CA LEU A 457 -31.90 -14.35 0.17
C LEU A 457 -32.27 -15.33 1.29
N GLN A 458 -33.57 -15.54 1.57
CA GLN A 458 -34.01 -16.59 2.49
C GLN A 458 -33.66 -17.98 1.97
N LYS A 459 -33.81 -18.24 0.68
CA LYS A 459 -33.39 -19.50 0.06
C LYS A 459 -31.88 -19.69 0.22
N LYS A 460 -31.08 -18.67 -0.14
CA LYS A 460 -29.62 -18.70 0.03
C LYS A 460 -29.24 -18.96 1.49
N LEU A 461 -29.83 -18.23 2.44
CA LEU A 461 -29.54 -18.35 3.87
C LEU A 461 -29.84 -19.77 4.40
N ARG A 462 -30.94 -20.38 3.95
CA ARG A 462 -31.32 -21.75 4.34
C ARG A 462 -30.50 -22.83 3.66
N GLU A 463 -29.85 -22.53 2.53
CA GLU A 463 -28.99 -23.45 1.78
C GLU A 463 -27.50 -23.34 2.14
N LEU A 464 -27.07 -22.24 2.79
CA LEU A 464 -25.70 -22.09 3.28
C LEU A 464 -25.34 -23.26 4.21
N ARG A 465 -24.23 -23.93 3.92
CA ARG A 465 -23.66 -25.01 4.73
C ARG A 465 -22.17 -24.82 4.85
N TYR A 466 -21.63 -25.02 6.04
CA TYR A 466 -20.19 -25.07 6.23
C TYR A 466 -19.66 -26.44 5.77
N THR A 467 -18.84 -26.44 4.73
CA THR A 467 -18.29 -27.65 4.08
C THR A 467 -16.79 -27.83 4.29
N GLY A 468 -16.18 -27.01 5.15
CA GLY A 468 -14.74 -27.00 5.44
C GLY A 468 -14.06 -25.67 5.08
N GLY A 469 -12.75 -25.56 5.37
CA GLY A 469 -11.97 -24.33 5.16
C GLY A 469 -12.02 -23.34 6.32
N LYS A 470 -11.66 -22.07 6.08
CA LYS A 470 -11.60 -21.03 7.14
C LYS A 470 -13.00 -20.68 7.63
N LEU A 471 -13.34 -21.06 8.88
CA LEU A 471 -14.65 -20.77 9.50
C LEU A 471 -15.00 -19.27 9.51
N SER A 472 -14.00 -18.38 9.66
CA SER A 472 -14.21 -16.92 9.65
C SER A 472 -14.76 -16.39 8.31
N VAL A 473 -14.40 -17.01 7.19
CA VAL A 473 -14.91 -16.64 5.86
C VAL A 473 -16.38 -17.03 5.74
N TYR A 474 -16.72 -18.25 6.19
CA TYR A 474 -18.10 -18.72 6.24
C TYR A 474 -18.99 -17.82 7.11
N LEU A 475 -18.54 -17.51 8.34
CA LEU A 475 -19.28 -16.64 9.26
C LEU A 475 -19.50 -15.24 8.65
N SER A 476 -18.51 -14.70 7.94
CA SER A 476 -18.64 -13.41 7.25
C SER A 476 -19.67 -13.45 6.11
N GLU A 477 -19.73 -14.55 5.36
CA GLU A 477 -20.75 -14.73 4.30
C GLU A 477 -22.16 -14.89 4.88
N PHE A 478 -22.29 -15.63 5.98
CA PHE A 478 -23.55 -15.81 6.69
C PHE A 478 -24.07 -14.47 7.24
N GLU A 479 -23.23 -13.72 7.97
CA GLU A 479 -23.56 -12.39 8.51
C GLU A 479 -23.97 -11.41 7.41
N LYS A 480 -23.23 -11.42 6.30
CA LYS A 480 -23.56 -10.60 5.13
C LYS A 480 -24.94 -10.97 4.57
N THR A 481 -25.25 -12.25 4.44
CA THR A 481 -26.55 -12.71 3.90
C THR A 481 -27.71 -12.35 4.82
N VAL A 482 -27.51 -12.40 6.14
CA VAL A 482 -28.50 -11.94 7.15
C VAL A 482 -28.68 -10.42 7.06
N SER A 483 -27.58 -9.67 6.94
CA SER A 483 -27.61 -8.21 6.78
C SER A 483 -28.36 -7.81 5.50
N ASP A 484 -28.01 -8.44 4.37
CA ASP A 484 -28.67 -8.19 3.07
C ASP A 484 -30.18 -8.49 3.15
N LEU A 485 -30.59 -9.53 3.88
CA LEU A 485 -32.00 -9.89 4.07
C LEU A 485 -32.74 -8.85 4.93
N LYS A 486 -32.12 -8.36 6.01
CA LYS A 486 -32.67 -7.27 6.84
C LYS A 486 -32.79 -5.97 6.03
N GLU A 487 -31.82 -5.65 5.19
CA GLU A 487 -31.85 -4.48 4.28
C GLU A 487 -32.97 -4.56 3.24
N CYS A 488 -33.34 -5.76 2.79
CA CYS A 488 -34.47 -6.00 1.88
C CYS A 488 -35.85 -5.86 2.58
N GLY A 489 -35.89 -5.59 3.89
CA GLY A 489 -37.11 -5.54 4.70
C GLY A 489 -37.57 -6.89 5.23
N GLY A 490 -36.72 -7.93 5.16
CA GLY A 490 -36.98 -9.22 5.78
C GLY A 490 -36.90 -9.12 7.30
N LYS A 491 -37.81 -9.82 7.98
CA LYS A 491 -37.75 -10.01 9.44
C LYS A 491 -37.11 -11.37 9.70
N VAL A 492 -35.96 -11.37 10.35
CA VAL A 492 -35.33 -12.57 10.91
C VAL A 492 -34.99 -12.21 12.34
N ASP A 493 -35.64 -12.89 13.28
CA ASP A 493 -35.36 -12.69 14.70
C ASP A 493 -34.01 -13.31 15.06
N ASP A 494 -33.39 -12.82 16.13
CA ASP A 494 -32.04 -13.25 16.51
C ASP A 494 -32.00 -14.72 16.94
N GLY A 495 -33.12 -15.29 17.41
CA GLY A 495 -33.26 -16.71 17.69
C GLY A 495 -33.24 -17.55 16.41
N GLU A 496 -33.95 -17.13 15.36
CA GLU A 496 -33.95 -17.76 14.05
C GLU A 496 -32.55 -17.68 13.41
N VAL A 497 -31.82 -16.55 13.56
CA VAL A 497 -30.42 -16.45 13.12
C VAL A 497 -29.54 -17.51 13.80
N ILE A 498 -29.70 -17.69 15.12
CA ILE A 498 -28.95 -18.68 15.91
C ILE A 498 -29.30 -20.11 15.47
N CYS A 499 -30.57 -20.43 15.28
CA CYS A 499 -30.97 -21.74 14.79
C CYS A 499 -30.43 -22.03 13.38
N LEU A 500 -30.44 -21.03 12.49
CA LEU A 500 -29.95 -21.18 11.11
C LEU A 500 -28.42 -21.35 11.04
N ILE A 501 -27.64 -20.62 11.87
CA ILE A 501 -26.19 -20.82 11.91
C ILE A 501 -25.86 -22.21 12.46
N LEU A 502 -26.54 -22.69 13.49
CA LEU A 502 -26.29 -24.03 14.05
C LEU A 502 -26.71 -25.14 13.08
N ALA A 503 -27.88 -25.02 12.44
CA ALA A 503 -28.38 -26.00 11.46
C ALA A 503 -27.53 -26.07 10.17
N SER A 504 -26.71 -25.05 9.93
CA SER A 504 -25.80 -25.01 8.77
C SER A 504 -24.40 -25.56 9.06
N MET A 505 -24.09 -25.88 10.31
CA MET A 505 -22.85 -26.52 10.71
C MET A 505 -22.92 -28.05 10.49
N PRO A 506 -21.79 -28.71 10.16
CA PRO A 506 -21.73 -30.15 10.01
C PRO A 506 -21.64 -30.86 11.37
N LEU A 507 -21.80 -32.20 11.37
CA LEU A 507 -21.96 -33.02 12.60
C LEU A 507 -20.78 -32.91 13.58
N GLU A 508 -19.60 -32.53 13.12
CA GLU A 508 -18.41 -32.34 13.94
C GLU A 508 -18.58 -31.21 14.98
N TYR A 509 -19.52 -30.29 14.74
CA TYR A 509 -19.81 -29.17 15.64
C TYR A 509 -20.97 -29.45 16.60
N GLN A 510 -21.50 -30.69 16.62
CA GLN A 510 -22.67 -31.03 17.44
C GLN A 510 -22.46 -30.77 18.94
N ALA A 511 -21.21 -30.85 19.42
CA ALA A 511 -20.85 -30.51 20.80
C ALA A 511 -21.20 -29.05 21.18
N VAL A 512 -21.13 -28.12 20.22
CA VAL A 512 -21.52 -26.72 20.43
C VAL A 512 -23.03 -26.62 20.57
N THR A 513 -23.79 -27.29 19.70
CA THR A 513 -25.26 -27.33 19.78
C THR A 513 -25.73 -27.92 21.12
N THR A 514 -25.15 -29.04 21.58
CA THR A 514 -25.49 -29.63 22.88
C THR A 514 -25.12 -28.74 24.07
N THR A 515 -23.99 -28.03 24.00
CA THR A 515 -23.63 -27.07 25.06
C THR A 515 -24.65 -25.93 25.12
N LEU A 516 -25.06 -25.41 23.96
CA LEU A 516 -26.02 -24.32 23.88
C LEU A 516 -27.42 -24.75 24.34
N ASP A 517 -27.81 -25.99 24.06
CA ASP A 517 -29.08 -26.59 24.53
C ASP A 517 -29.16 -26.61 26.07
N VAL A 518 -28.09 -27.09 26.72
CA VAL A 518 -27.98 -27.08 28.19
C VAL A 518 -28.02 -25.65 28.77
N LEU A 519 -27.42 -24.69 28.07
CA LEU A 519 -27.45 -23.29 28.51
C LEU A 519 -28.84 -22.65 28.31
N TYR A 520 -29.55 -23.05 27.26
CA TYR A 520 -30.89 -22.55 26.94
C TYR A 520 -31.90 -22.94 28.03
N ASP A 521 -31.77 -24.14 28.60
CA ASP A 521 -32.61 -24.61 29.72
C ASP A 521 -32.36 -23.85 31.05
N ASN A 522 -31.23 -23.16 31.17
CA ASN A 522 -30.82 -22.50 32.42
C ASN A 522 -31.03 -20.98 32.41
N ASP A 523 -30.72 -20.26 31.32
CA ASP A 523 -31.01 -18.83 31.18
C ASP A 523 -31.08 -18.40 29.69
N THR A 524 -32.27 -18.08 29.21
CA THR A 524 -32.53 -17.75 27.80
C THR A 524 -31.95 -16.40 27.36
N ASN A 525 -31.60 -15.49 28.27
CA ASN A 525 -31.16 -14.12 27.93
C ASN A 525 -29.65 -14.00 27.64
N GLU A 526 -28.84 -15.03 27.89
CA GLU A 526 -27.38 -14.99 27.65
C GLU A 526 -26.96 -15.45 26.24
N ILE A 527 -27.86 -16.08 25.48
CA ILE A 527 -27.52 -16.70 24.19
C ILE A 527 -27.69 -15.67 23.07
N SER A 528 -26.63 -14.89 22.84
CA SER A 528 -26.51 -13.97 21.70
C SER A 528 -25.81 -14.63 20.51
N TYR A 529 -26.04 -14.12 19.31
CA TYR A 529 -25.31 -14.55 18.11
C TYR A 529 -23.78 -14.46 18.29
N GLU A 530 -23.28 -13.41 18.95
CA GLU A 530 -21.84 -13.25 19.24
C GLU A 530 -21.31 -14.33 20.19
N PHE A 531 -22.11 -14.75 21.18
CA PHE A 531 -21.74 -15.86 22.06
C PHE A 531 -21.60 -17.18 21.28
N VAL A 532 -22.58 -17.47 20.41
CA VAL A 532 -22.56 -18.67 19.55
C VAL A 532 -21.38 -18.64 18.58
N LYS A 533 -21.13 -17.50 17.94
CA LYS A 533 -19.98 -17.28 17.04
C LYS A 533 -18.64 -17.58 17.74
N ASN A 534 -18.45 -17.05 18.94
CA ASN A 534 -17.24 -17.29 19.71
C ASN A 534 -17.08 -18.77 20.09
N ARG A 535 -18.17 -19.45 20.43
CA ARG A 535 -18.15 -20.89 20.75
C ARG A 535 -17.80 -21.76 19.55
N LEU A 536 -18.33 -21.42 18.37
CA LEU A 536 -17.99 -22.10 17.11
C LEU A 536 -16.50 -21.92 16.74
N LEU A 537 -15.94 -20.72 16.94
CA LEU A 537 -14.51 -20.45 16.72
C LEU A 537 -13.60 -21.21 17.70
N GLN A 538 -14.01 -21.33 18.96
CA GLN A 538 -13.30 -22.15 19.94
C GLN A 538 -13.30 -23.63 19.53
N GLU A 539 -14.44 -24.16 19.09
CA GLU A 539 -14.53 -25.56 18.69
C GLU A 539 -13.74 -25.85 17.41
N PHE A 540 -13.74 -24.93 16.43
CA PHE A 540 -12.88 -25.02 15.25
C PHE A 540 -11.39 -25.14 15.63
N THR A 541 -10.94 -24.39 16.64
CA THR A 541 -9.56 -24.45 17.12
C THR A 541 -9.24 -25.83 17.72
N LYS A 542 -10.17 -26.40 18.51
CA LYS A 542 -10.01 -27.73 19.09
C LYS A 542 -9.99 -28.84 18.05
N LEU A 543 -10.92 -28.80 17.10
CA LEU A 543 -11.01 -29.81 16.03
C LEU A 543 -9.74 -29.83 15.16
N ASN A 544 -9.17 -28.66 14.85
CA ASN A 544 -7.93 -28.59 14.10
C ASN A 544 -6.72 -29.09 14.91
N SER A 545 -6.63 -28.77 16.21
CA SER A 545 -5.58 -29.34 17.06
C SER A 545 -5.68 -30.87 17.22
N ALA A 546 -6.90 -31.43 17.18
CA ALA A 546 -7.13 -32.87 17.27
C ALA A 546 -6.88 -33.60 15.93
N SER A 547 -7.05 -32.92 14.79
CA SER A 547 -6.73 -33.48 13.48
C SER A 547 -5.22 -33.62 13.25
N ASP A 548 -4.41 -32.67 13.75
CA ASP A 548 -2.94 -32.75 13.65
C ASP A 548 -2.39 -33.95 14.44
N LEU A 549 -2.95 -34.25 15.61
CA LEU A 549 -2.58 -35.40 16.44
C LEU A 549 -2.92 -36.76 15.78
N LYS A 550 -4.02 -36.85 15.02
CA LYS A 550 -4.40 -38.10 14.31
C LYS A 550 -3.52 -38.37 13.09
N VAL A 551 -3.05 -37.32 12.40
CA VAL A 551 -2.12 -37.48 11.27
C VAL A 551 -0.78 -38.02 11.77
N GLU A 552 -0.27 -37.54 12.91
CA GLU A 552 0.95 -38.07 13.53
C GLU A 552 0.83 -39.55 13.95
N GLU A 553 -0.28 -39.97 14.54
CA GLU A 553 -0.52 -41.38 14.90
C GLU A 553 -0.58 -42.29 13.67
N THR A 554 -1.21 -41.83 12.58
CA THR A 554 -1.36 -42.62 11.34
C THR A 554 -0.02 -42.74 10.61
N VAL A 555 0.78 -41.67 10.59
CA VAL A 555 2.14 -41.67 10.03
C VAL A 555 3.07 -42.55 10.88
N ALA A 556 2.98 -42.49 12.22
CA ALA A 556 3.73 -43.35 13.13
C ALA A 556 3.38 -44.84 12.99
N PHE A 557 2.10 -45.15 12.72
CA PHE A 557 1.66 -46.53 12.43
C PHE A 557 2.22 -47.03 11.09
N SER A 558 2.18 -46.21 10.04
CA SER A 558 2.72 -46.56 8.71
C SER A 558 4.25 -46.75 8.68
N LEU A 559 4.97 -46.09 9.60
CA LEU A 559 6.44 -46.21 9.74
C LEU A 559 6.85 -47.45 10.55
N ARG A 560 5.96 -48.04 11.36
CA ARG A 560 6.23 -49.30 12.08
C ARG A 560 6.18 -50.53 11.16
N ASP A 561 5.27 -50.56 10.19
CA ASP A 561 5.12 -51.70 9.28
C ASP A 561 6.23 -51.82 8.21
N ARG A 562 7.04 -50.77 8.00
CA ARG A 562 8.17 -50.83 7.06
C ARG A 562 9.49 -51.36 7.65
N ARG A 563 9.54 -51.69 8.95
CA ARG A 563 10.77 -52.19 9.60
C ARG A 563 10.89 -53.72 9.69
N SER A 564 9.99 -54.49 9.08
CA SER A 564 10.02 -55.96 9.10
C SER A 564 10.05 -56.60 7.70
N TRP A 565 11.02 -56.22 6.85
CA TRP A 565 11.37 -57.08 5.72
C TRP A 565 12.87 -57.01 5.42
N ASN A 566 13.58 -58.08 5.76
CA ASN A 566 14.98 -58.30 5.41
C ASN A 566 15.08 -59.72 4.83
N PRO A 567 15.08 -59.90 3.50
CA PRO A 567 15.34 -61.20 2.90
C PRO A 567 16.86 -61.40 2.82
N ARG A 568 17.36 -62.38 3.58
CA ARG A 568 18.68 -62.97 3.36
C ARG A 568 18.70 -63.63 1.97
N ASN A 569 19.62 -63.18 1.11
CA ASN A 569 20.62 -64.00 0.43
C ASN A 569 21.65 -63.09 -0.25
#